data_AF-A0AAN4YK30-F1
#
_entry.id   AF-A0AAN4YK30-F1
#
_cell.length_a   1.000
_cell.length_b   1.000
_cell.length_c   1.000
_cell.angle_alpha   90.00
_cell.angle_beta   90.00
_cell.angle_gamma   90.00
#
_symmetry.space_group_name_H-M   'P 1'
#
loop_
_entity.id
_entity.type
_entity.pdbx_description
1 polymer ?
#
loop_
_entity_poly.entity_id
_entity_poly.type
_entity_poly.pdbx_seq_one_letter_code
_entity_poly.pdbx_strand_id
1 'polypeptide(L)'
;MASLNLFSRIESPSEQEKQIFAILDEYAQPSSSTTASTAAQSIHEFAAPLLSDSQADGLENLLWQFWNIVINVARQIPCDSPSQERLVELVKALTEIPPTTIQIWGVSLPTSLIGLDWTKNF
;
A
#
# COMPACT_ATOMS: atom_id res chain seq x y z
N MET A 1 17.10 4.59 18.12
CA MET A 1 15.67 4.98 18.17
C MET A 1 14.87 3.77 18.61
N ALA A 2 13.80 3.95 19.38
CA ALA A 2 12.97 2.84 19.82
C ALA A 2 12.18 2.26 18.64
N SER A 3 12.08 0.93 18.56
CA SER A 3 11.27 0.24 17.55
C SER A 3 9.78 0.49 17.75
N LEU A 4 9.03 0.54 16.67
CA LEU A 4 7.57 0.62 16.69
C LEU A 4 6.98 -0.79 16.87
N ASN A 5 5.97 -0.93 17.71
CA ASN A 5 5.18 -2.15 17.80
C ASN A 5 3.90 -1.97 16.97
N LEU A 6 3.95 -2.37 15.71
CA LEU A 6 2.83 -2.28 14.76
C LEU A 6 2.07 -3.60 14.71
N PHE A 7 0.77 -3.51 14.45
CA PHE A 7 -0.10 -4.67 14.29
C PHE A 7 -0.94 -4.53 13.02
N SER A 8 -1.13 -5.62 12.27
CA SER A 8 -1.97 -5.60 11.06
C SER A 8 -3.45 -5.32 11.37
N ARG A 9 -3.91 -5.68 12.58
CA ARG A 9 -5.30 -5.56 13.07
C ARG A 9 -6.33 -6.29 12.18
N ILE A 10 -5.88 -7.28 11.41
CA ILE A 10 -6.74 -8.13 10.58
C ILE A 10 -7.00 -9.43 11.35
N GLU A 11 -8.28 -9.77 11.52
CA GLU A 11 -8.69 -11.04 12.14
C GLU A 11 -8.49 -12.16 11.11
N SER A 12 -7.51 -13.04 11.36
CA SER A 12 -7.09 -14.13 10.45
C SER A 12 -6.58 -13.66 9.07
N PRO A 13 -5.41 -12.99 9.01
CA PRO A 13 -4.87 -12.47 7.77
C PRO A 13 -4.49 -13.57 6.79
N SER A 14 -4.81 -13.36 5.52
CA SER A 14 -4.30 -14.11 4.38
C SER A 14 -2.78 -13.98 4.26
N GLU A 15 -2.14 -14.89 3.51
CA GLU A 15 -0.69 -14.80 3.27
C GLU A 15 -0.30 -13.49 2.55
N GLN A 16 -1.18 -12.98 1.68
CA GLN A 16 -0.97 -11.71 0.99
C GLN A 16 -0.94 -10.53 1.96
N GLU A 17 -1.89 -10.48 2.89
CA GLU A 17 -1.95 -9.43 3.92
C GLU A 17 -0.76 -9.49 4.87
N LYS A 18 -0.32 -10.70 5.25
CA LYS A 18 0.90 -10.87 6.06
C LYS A 18 2.13 -10.31 5.35
N GLN A 19 2.25 -10.56 4.05
CA GLN A 19 3.40 -10.12 3.26
C GLN A 19 3.41 -8.60 3.05
N ILE A 20 2.27 -8.00 2.72
CA ILE A 20 2.13 -6.53 2.64
C ILE A 20 2.45 -5.90 4.00
N PHE A 21 1.89 -6.44 5.09
CA PHE A 21 2.16 -5.95 6.42
C PHE A 21 3.64 -6.06 6.79
N ALA A 22 4.32 -7.15 6.45
CA ALA A 22 5.74 -7.31 6.74
C ALA A 22 6.61 -6.25 6.02
N ILE A 23 6.30 -5.93 4.76
CA ILE A 23 7.00 -4.87 4.01
C ILE A 23 6.77 -3.51 4.68
N LEU A 24 5.52 -3.21 5.06
CA LEU A 24 5.16 -1.95 5.70
C LEU A 24 5.75 -1.81 7.10
N ASP A 25 5.72 -2.88 7.90
CA ASP A 25 6.28 -2.89 9.25
C ASP A 25 7.78 -2.65 9.20
N GLU A 26 8.52 -3.41 8.37
CA GLU A 26 9.97 -3.23 8.20
C GLU A 26 10.29 -1.78 7.78
N TYR A 27 9.64 -1.29 6.72
CA TYR A 27 9.93 0.03 6.17
C TYR A 27 9.58 1.19 7.13
N ALA A 28 8.52 1.05 7.93
CA ALA A 28 8.08 2.06 8.89
C ALA A 28 8.99 2.15 10.12
N GLN A 29 9.82 1.12 10.39
CA GLN A 29 10.73 1.15 11.53
C GLN A 29 11.73 2.32 11.41
N PRO A 30 11.95 3.10 12.49
CA PRO A 30 12.89 4.22 12.48
C PRO A 30 14.33 3.84 12.13
N SER A 31 14.71 2.57 12.36
CA SER A 31 16.03 2.03 12.05
C SER A 31 16.13 1.43 10.65
N SER A 32 15.04 1.38 9.88
CA SER A 32 15.07 0.79 8.55
C SER A 32 15.89 1.65 7.59
N SER A 33 16.81 0.99 6.89
CA SER A 33 17.57 1.54 5.78
C SER A 33 16.84 1.40 4.44
N THR A 34 15.69 0.72 4.41
CA THR A 34 14.91 0.51 3.19
C THR A 34 14.39 1.85 2.71
N THR A 35 14.66 2.17 1.45
CA THR A 35 14.19 3.41 0.83
C THR A 35 12.71 3.29 0.42
N ALA A 36 12.01 4.41 0.34
CA ALA A 36 10.62 4.46 -0.13
C ALA A 36 10.47 3.80 -1.52
N SER A 37 11.42 4.05 -2.43
CA SER A 37 11.44 3.46 -3.77
C SER A 37 11.62 1.94 -3.74
N THR A 38 12.52 1.42 -2.90
CA THR A 38 12.70 -0.03 -2.75
C THR A 38 11.45 -0.72 -2.19
N ALA A 39 10.83 -0.14 -1.16
CA ALA A 39 9.59 -0.68 -0.61
C ALA A 39 8.42 -0.61 -1.61
N ALA A 40 8.30 0.50 -2.34
CA ALA A 40 7.31 0.67 -3.40
C ALA A 40 7.50 -0.37 -4.52
N GLN A 41 8.75 -0.60 -4.94
CA GLN A 41 9.09 -1.60 -5.94
C GLN A 41 8.73 -3.02 -5.47
N SER A 42 9.02 -3.38 -4.21
CA SER A 42 8.62 -4.67 -3.63
C SER A 42 7.09 -4.88 -3.64
N ILE A 43 6.32 -3.83 -3.34
CA ILE A 43 4.85 -3.87 -3.41
C ILE A 43 4.38 -4.00 -4.87
N HIS A 44 5.02 -3.29 -5.80
CA HIS A 44 4.69 -3.36 -7.22
C HIS A 44 4.99 -4.74 -7.80
N GLU A 45 6.15 -5.33 -7.49
CA GLU A 45 6.52 -6.68 -7.91
C GLU A 45 5.56 -7.74 -7.36
N PHE A 46 5.06 -7.53 -6.14
CA PHE A 46 4.01 -8.36 -5.57
C PHE A 46 2.68 -8.25 -6.33
N ALA A 47 2.34 -7.05 -6.80
CA ALA A 47 1.13 -6.80 -7.60
C ALA A 47 1.28 -7.20 -9.07
N ALA A 48 2.50 -7.30 -9.59
CA ALA A 48 2.80 -7.52 -11.01
C ALA A 48 2.08 -8.71 -11.65
N PRO A 49 1.94 -9.89 -11.00
CA PRO A 49 1.19 -11.02 -11.55
C PRO A 49 -0.30 -10.74 -11.77
N LEU A 50 -0.85 -9.74 -11.10
CA LEU A 50 -2.26 -9.33 -11.18
C LEU A 50 -2.47 -8.16 -12.13
N LEU A 51 -1.40 -7.60 -12.71
CA LEU A 51 -1.47 -6.47 -13.65
C LEU A 51 -1.91 -6.93 -15.05
N SER A 52 -3.11 -7.50 -15.14
CA SER A 52 -3.71 -7.98 -16.38
C SER A 52 -5.23 -7.90 -16.27
N ASP A 53 -5.93 -7.58 -17.37
CA ASP A 53 -7.40 -7.46 -17.35
C ASP A 53 -8.09 -8.77 -16.92
N SER A 54 -7.47 -9.93 -17.16
CA SER A 54 -7.98 -11.24 -16.72
C SER A 54 -7.87 -11.47 -15.21
N GLN A 55 -7.21 -10.57 -14.47
CA GLN A 55 -7.00 -10.64 -13.03
C GLN A 55 -7.56 -9.41 -12.30
N ALA A 56 -8.48 -8.66 -12.94
CA ALA A 56 -9.04 -7.42 -12.39
C ALA A 56 -9.62 -7.60 -10.97
N ASP A 57 -10.39 -8.65 -10.71
CA ASP A 57 -10.96 -8.94 -9.38
C ASP A 57 -9.88 -9.21 -8.33
N GLY A 58 -8.81 -9.91 -8.71
CA GLY A 58 -7.68 -10.21 -7.84
C GLY A 58 -6.88 -8.95 -7.52
N LEU A 59 -6.67 -8.09 -8.51
CA LEU A 59 -6.01 -6.81 -8.35
C LEU A 59 -6.83 -5.85 -7.48
N GLU A 60 -8.14 -5.76 -7.70
CA GLU A 60 -9.05 -5.03 -6.82
C GLU A 60 -8.91 -5.48 -5.36
N ASN A 61 -8.99 -6.79 -5.12
CA ASN A 61 -8.91 -7.33 -3.77
C ASN A 61 -7.57 -6.98 -3.12
N LEU A 62 -6.47 -7.09 -3.88
CA LEU A 62 -5.14 -6.71 -3.42
C LEU A 62 -5.08 -5.22 -3.03
N LEU A 63 -5.63 -4.33 -3.85
CA LEU A 63 -5.65 -2.89 -3.58
C LEU A 63 -6.47 -2.56 -2.32
N TRP A 64 -7.61 -3.21 -2.14
CA TRP A 64 -8.41 -3.08 -0.92
C TRP A 64 -7.64 -3.52 0.33
N GLN A 65 -6.99 -4.68 0.27
CA GLN A 65 -6.17 -5.19 1.37
C GLN A 65 -4.99 -4.27 1.67
N PHE A 66 -4.28 -3.80 0.63
CA PHE A 66 -3.16 -2.88 0.77
C PHE A 66 -3.57 -1.60 1.51
N TRP A 67 -4.63 -0.92 1.06
CA TRP A 67 -5.07 0.33 1.69
C TRP A 67 -5.58 0.14 3.11
N ASN A 68 -6.28 -0.96 3.40
CA ASN A 68 -6.70 -1.30 4.75
C ASN A 68 -5.49 -1.44 5.69
N ILE A 69 -4.42 -2.12 5.25
CA ILE A 69 -3.21 -2.29 6.06
C ILE A 69 -2.51 -0.94 6.25
N VAL A 70 -2.32 -0.16 5.18
CA VAL A 70 -1.67 1.16 5.26
C VAL A 70 -2.40 2.07 6.26
N ILE A 71 -3.73 2.15 6.20
CA ILE A 71 -4.53 2.95 7.12
C ILE A 71 -4.41 2.42 8.55
N ASN A 72 -4.46 1.10 8.76
CA ASN A 72 -4.31 0.50 10.08
C ASN A 72 -2.95 0.78 10.70
N VAL A 73 -1.87 0.70 9.91
CA VAL A 73 -0.51 1.01 10.35
C VAL A 73 -0.38 2.50 10.66
N ALA A 74 -0.82 3.38 9.76
CA ALA A 74 -0.75 4.83 9.94
C ALA A 74 -1.50 5.32 11.18
N ARG A 75 -2.62 4.69 11.55
CA ARG A 75 -3.39 5.02 12.77
C ARG A 75 -2.67 4.67 14.07
N GLN A 76 -1.65 3.83 14.04
CA GLN A 76 -0.87 3.43 15.23
C GLN A 76 0.34 4.34 15.46
N ILE A 77 0.71 5.11 14.44
CA ILE A 77 1.89 5.96 14.45
C ILE A 77 1.46 7.39 14.82
N PRO A 78 2.13 8.05 15.78
CA PRO A 78 1.85 9.45 16.09
C PRO A 78 2.07 10.35 14.86
N CYS A 79 1.17 11.31 14.64
CA CYS A 79 1.19 12.18 13.46
C CYS A 79 2.50 12.96 13.27
N ASP A 80 3.14 13.36 14.37
CA ASP A 80 4.39 14.14 14.36
C ASP A 80 5.66 13.25 14.33
N SER A 81 5.53 11.96 14.03
CA SER A 81 6.67 11.05 14.00
C SER A 81 7.29 10.92 12.60
N PRO A 82 8.62 10.77 12.49
CA PRO A 82 9.29 10.52 11.21
C PRO A 82 8.78 9.26 10.49
N SER A 83 8.29 8.26 11.24
CA SER A 83 7.71 7.06 10.64
C SER A 83 6.39 7.31 9.91
N GLN A 84 5.61 8.32 10.33
CA GLN A 84 4.43 8.76 9.59
C GLN A 84 4.82 9.39 8.25
N GLU A 85 5.88 10.21 8.25
CA GLU A 85 6.45 10.81 7.05
C GLU A 85 6.97 9.75 6.08
N ARG A 86 7.63 8.70 6.59
CA ARG A 86 8.06 7.56 5.76
C ARG A 86 6.89 6.90 5.02
N LEU A 87 5.75 6.67 5.67
CA LEU A 87 4.56 6.11 5.00
C LEU A 87 4.06 7.01 3.87
N VAL A 88 4.11 8.34 4.05
CA VAL A 88 3.77 9.31 3.01
C VAL A 88 4.76 9.22 1.84
N GLU A 89 6.06 9.11 2.13
CA GLU A 89 7.10 8.91 1.11
C GLU A 89 6.91 7.61 0.33
N LEU A 90 6.47 6.54 0.98
CA LEU A 90 6.14 5.27 0.31
C LEU A 90 5.00 5.43 -0.69
N VAL A 91 3.91 6.10 -0.26
CA VAL A 91 2.77 6.35 -1.15
C VAL A 91 3.19 7.23 -2.33
N LYS A 92 4.04 8.24 -2.10
CA LYS A 92 4.62 9.04 -3.18
C LYS A 92 5.46 8.19 -4.14
N ALA A 93 6.36 7.37 -3.62
CA ALA A 93 7.20 6.49 -4.44
C ALA A 93 6.38 5.50 -5.29
N LEU A 94 5.25 4.98 -4.76
CA LEU A 94 4.32 4.16 -5.54
C LEU A 94 3.72 4.91 -6.73
N THR A 95 3.52 6.23 -6.64
CA THR A 95 3.02 7.05 -7.77
C THR A 95 4.07 7.37 -8.83
N GLU A 96 5.35 7.20 -8.51
CA GLU A 96 6.45 7.40 -9.46
C GLU A 96 6.69 6.18 -10.35
N ILE A 97 6.15 5.02 -9.95
CA ILE A 97 6.20 3.79 -10.77
C ILE A 97 5.36 4.01 -12.03
N PRO A 98 5.86 3.64 -13.23
CA PRO A 98 5.13 3.80 -14.48
C PRO A 98 3.71 3.21 -14.38
N PRO A 99 2.66 4.01 -14.68
CA PRO A 99 1.28 3.55 -14.52
C PRO A 99 0.94 2.52 -15.60
N THR A 100 0.37 1.40 -15.19
CA THR A 100 -0.23 0.40 -16.07
C THR A 100 -1.75 0.59 -16.06
N THR A 101 -2.35 0.91 -17.22
CA THR A 101 -3.80 1.05 -17.31
C THR A 101 -4.47 -0.32 -17.33
N ILE A 102 -5.36 -0.57 -16.38
CA ILE A 102 -6.13 -1.81 -16.27
C ILE A 102 -7.59 -1.43 -16.07
N GLN A 103 -8.50 -2.17 -16.69
CA GLN A 103 -9.93 -1.96 -16.49
C GLN A 103 -10.35 -2.69 -15.21
N ILE A 104 -10.66 -1.92 -14.17
CA ILE A 104 -11.25 -2.43 -12.92
C ILE A 104 -12.60 -1.72 -12.75
N TRP A 105 -13.65 -2.45 -12.37
CA TRP A 105 -15.01 -1.91 -12.18
C TRP A 105 -15.70 -1.30 -13.41
N GLY A 106 -15.26 -1.62 -14.63
CA GLY A 106 -15.82 -1.02 -15.85
C GLY A 106 -15.47 0.46 -16.04
N VAL A 107 -14.48 0.96 -15.30
CA VAL A 107 -13.90 2.30 -15.44
C VAL A 107 -12.41 2.16 -15.75
N SER A 108 -11.91 2.91 -16.74
CA SER A 108 -10.48 2.97 -17.01
C SER A 108 -9.82 3.80 -15.92
N LEU A 109 -9.25 3.17 -14.91
CA LEU A 109 -8.49 3.87 -13.89
C LEU A 109 -7.01 3.90 -14.33
N PRO A 110 -6.39 5.09 -14.50
CA PRO A 110 -4.95 5.15 -14.41
C PRO A 110 -4.56 4.73 -12.98
N THR A 111 -3.63 3.78 -12.85
CA THR A 111 -3.20 3.17 -11.57
C THR A 111 -2.56 4.13 -10.56
N SER A 112 -2.53 5.44 -10.85
CA SER A 112 -2.30 6.48 -9.85
C SER A 112 -3.46 6.48 -8.83
N LEU A 113 -3.23 5.85 -7.68
CA LEU A 113 -4.18 5.62 -6.58
C LEU A 113 -4.77 6.89 -5.90
N ILE A 114 -4.68 8.06 -6.52
CA ILE A 114 -5.15 9.36 -5.98
C ILE A 114 -6.38 9.88 -6.75
N GLY A 115 -6.84 9.17 -7.79
CA GLY A 115 -7.96 9.61 -8.64
C GLY A 115 -9.37 9.24 -8.18
N LEU A 116 -9.55 8.61 -7.01
CA LEU A 116 -10.90 8.35 -6.47
C LEU A 116 -11.46 9.64 -5.87
N ASP A 117 -12.30 10.33 -6.64
CA ASP A 117 -13.11 11.46 -6.17
C ASP A 117 -14.25 10.94 -5.28
N TRP A 118 -13.96 10.78 -3.98
CA TRP A 118 -14.89 10.31 -2.94
C TRP A 118 -16.09 11.25 -2.69
N THR A 119 -16.18 12.39 -3.38
CA THR A 119 -17.24 13.39 -3.16
C THR A 119 -18.54 13.12 -3.94
N LYS A 120 -18.56 12.14 -4.84
CA LYS A 120 -19.72 11.89 -5.72
C LYS A 120 -20.70 10.81 -5.26
N ASN A 121 -20.46 10.20 -4.09
CA ASN A 121 -21.30 9.12 -3.55
C ASN A 121 -21.99 9.48 -2.21
N PHE A 122 -22.17 10.77 -1.91
CA PHE A 122 -23.06 11.25 -0.84
C PHE A 122 -24.10 12.22 -1.39
#